data_AF-A0A4Q5T6M7-F1
#
_entry.id   AF-A0A4Q5T6M7-F1
#
_cell.length_a   1.000
_cell.length_b   1.000
_cell.length_c   1.000
_cell.angle_alpha   90.00
_cell.angle_beta   90.00
_cell.angle_gamma   90.00
#
_symmetry.space_group_name_H-M   'P 1'
#
loop_
_entity.id
_entity.type
_entity.pdbx_description
1 polymer ?
#
loop_
_entity_poly.entity_id
_entity_poly.type
_entity_poly.pdbx_seq_one_letter_code
_entity_poly.pdbx_strand_id
1 'polypeptide(L)'
;MPLPLRGGVRGGVCAVRLGFRLIASFRAEDALLLLRHRGAGYATLNALRDAGLTDAALERLADADAFRSLGLDRRQALWEVSTKDRPQALFEGHTAPDALGEAVQLPLLLESEHVVQDYNAQGLSLKAHPLHFLRPELDRGLCVRAIDLLTIPHGTPVRVAGLVLVRQRPGTAKGVWFMTLEDETGTCNLVLFPQVVETYKRRIVGARLFVADGTVQREGIVVHVIVKKGWDGSRLLKKLASPPGPLSKGAGEEPTPELGKVSRADEGKSSMEDQRKAKELGKSRDFR
;
A
#
# COMPACT_ATOMS: atom_id res chain seq x y z
N MET A 1 19.83 -0.81 14.89
CA MET A 1 20.93 0.17 14.70
C MET A 1 21.31 0.19 13.22
N PRO A 2 21.56 1.34 12.59
CA PRO A 2 21.99 2.59 13.23
C PRO A 2 21.11 3.82 12.94
N LEU A 3 20.96 4.67 13.98
CA LEU A 3 21.09 6.12 13.86
C LEU A 3 22.60 6.42 14.04
N PRO A 4 23.19 7.37 13.29
CA PRO A 4 23.10 8.79 13.64
C PRO A 4 22.88 9.67 12.38
N LEU A 5 22.63 10.99 12.43
CA LEU A 5 23.68 11.99 12.62
C LEU A 5 23.09 13.41 12.74
N ARG A 6 23.62 14.13 13.75
CA ARG A 6 23.78 15.58 13.77
C ARG A 6 24.49 16.04 12.50
N GLY A 7 24.20 17.26 12.06
CA GLY A 7 24.84 17.90 10.91
C GLY A 7 26.36 17.80 10.96
N GLY A 8 26.95 17.44 9.81
CA GLY A 8 28.39 17.30 9.62
C GLY A 8 28.70 16.35 8.48
N VAL A 9 28.84 16.89 7.27
CA VAL A 9 29.24 16.13 6.07
C VAL A 9 30.66 15.60 6.25
N ARG A 10 30.81 14.29 6.44
CA ARG A 10 32.00 13.49 6.07
C ARG A 10 31.56 12.07 5.73
N GLY A 11 31.58 11.70 4.44
CA GLY A 11 31.50 10.33 3.94
C GLY A 11 30.22 9.51 4.25
N GLY A 12 29.22 10.09 4.90
CA GLY A 12 27.96 9.43 5.23
C GLY A 12 26.97 9.42 4.07
N VAL A 13 26.19 8.34 3.95
CA VAL A 13 25.10 8.25 2.99
C VAL A 13 24.04 9.30 3.36
N CYS A 14 23.77 10.25 2.45
CA CYS A 14 22.64 11.16 2.61
C CYS A 14 21.34 10.40 2.32
N ALA A 15 20.42 10.37 3.28
CA ALA A 15 19.11 9.75 3.11
C ALA A 15 18.04 10.81 2.82
N VAL A 16 17.21 10.57 1.81
CA VAL A 16 15.97 11.33 1.58
C VAL A 16 14.88 10.73 2.46
N ARG A 17 14.13 11.58 3.17
CA ARG A 17 13.03 11.16 4.05
C ARG A 17 11.69 11.59 3.47
N LEU A 18 10.70 10.71 3.60
CA LEU A 18 9.32 11.02 3.25
C LEU A 18 8.75 12.06 4.24
N GLY A 19 8.02 13.04 3.70
CA GLY A 19 7.35 14.05 4.51
C GLY A 19 5.95 13.59 4.94
N PHE A 20 5.48 14.06 6.11
CA PHE A 20 4.16 13.73 6.67
C PHE A 20 2.98 14.05 5.74
N ARG A 21 3.14 15.01 4.82
CA ARG A 21 2.13 15.35 3.80
C ARG A 21 1.74 14.17 2.90
N LEU A 22 2.62 13.18 2.75
CA LEU A 22 2.31 11.99 1.95
C LEU A 22 1.34 11.05 2.67
N ILE A 23 1.22 11.13 3.99
CA ILE A 23 0.35 10.25 4.77
C ILE A 23 -1.12 10.63 4.54
N ALA A 24 -1.89 9.69 4.02
CA ALA A 24 -3.29 9.86 3.69
C ALA A 24 -4.12 10.25 4.93
N SER A 25 -4.80 11.38 4.81
CA SER A 25 -5.61 12.01 5.87
C SER A 25 -4.86 12.37 7.16
N PHE A 26 -3.53 12.48 7.12
CA PHE A 26 -2.77 13.06 8.23
C PHE A 26 -2.86 14.59 8.19
N ARG A 27 -3.22 15.22 9.31
CA ARG A 27 -3.48 16.66 9.34
C ARG A 27 -2.17 17.44 9.40
N ALA A 28 -2.15 18.60 8.74
CA ALA A 28 -1.00 19.49 8.78
C ALA A 28 -0.74 20.01 10.21
N GLU A 29 -1.79 20.22 11.00
CA GLU A 29 -1.72 20.64 12.41
C GLU A 29 -0.98 19.61 13.28
N ASP A 30 -1.32 18.32 13.15
CA ASP A 30 -0.64 17.23 13.85
C ASP A 30 0.85 17.16 13.47
N ALA A 31 1.16 17.35 12.18
CA ALA A 31 2.53 17.40 11.69
C ALA A 31 3.32 18.58 12.29
N LEU A 32 2.69 19.77 12.39
CA LEU A 32 3.32 20.95 12.98
C LEU A 32 3.55 20.79 14.48
N LEU A 33 2.64 20.11 15.16
CA LEU A 33 2.75 19.81 16.59
C LEU A 33 3.93 18.84 16.83
N LEU A 34 4.10 17.79 16.01
CA LEU A 34 5.29 16.94 16.04
C LEU A 34 6.59 17.71 15.82
N LEU A 35 6.58 18.69 14.91
CA LEU A 35 7.77 19.50 14.63
C LEU A 35 8.09 20.46 15.78
N ARG A 36 7.08 21.07 16.38
CA ARG A 36 7.21 22.01 17.50
C ARG A 36 7.75 21.33 18.76
N HIS A 37 7.28 20.13 19.06
CA HIS A 37 7.62 19.40 20.29
C HIS A 37 8.74 18.37 20.10
N ARG A 38 9.40 18.36 18.93
CA ARG A 38 10.35 17.30 18.56
C ARG A 38 11.51 17.15 19.53
N GLY A 39 12.09 18.24 20.04
CA GLY A 39 13.30 18.20 20.86
C GLY A 39 14.41 17.33 20.24
N ALA A 40 14.88 16.34 21.01
CA ALA A 40 15.86 15.33 20.54
C ALA A 40 15.24 14.17 19.72
N GLY A 41 13.91 14.14 19.62
CA GLY A 41 13.12 13.05 19.05
C GLY A 41 12.15 12.46 20.07
N TYR A 42 11.32 11.53 19.61
CA TYR A 42 10.39 10.78 20.44
C TYR A 42 10.97 9.38 20.69
N ALA A 43 10.98 8.94 21.94
CA ALA A 43 11.48 7.62 22.34
C ALA A 43 10.36 6.62 22.66
N THR A 44 9.13 7.10 22.89
CA THR A 44 7.97 6.29 23.25
C THR A 44 6.70 6.85 22.60
N LEU A 45 5.67 6.01 22.49
CA LEU A 45 4.34 6.43 22.04
C LEU A 45 3.70 7.45 22.99
N ASN A 46 3.93 7.32 24.29
CA ASN A 46 3.42 8.26 25.28
C ASN A 46 4.02 9.66 25.09
N ALA A 47 5.30 9.79 24.71
CA ALA A 47 5.89 11.09 24.39
C ALA A 47 5.20 11.80 23.22
N LEU A 48 4.59 11.05 22.29
CA LEU A 48 3.81 11.62 21.18
C LEU A 48 2.41 12.05 21.64
N ARG A 49 1.78 11.28 22.53
CA ARG A 49 0.51 11.66 23.18
C ARG A 49 0.71 12.92 24.03
N ASP A 50 1.80 13.00 24.79
CA ASP A 50 2.17 14.16 25.63
C ASP A 50 2.46 15.41 24.80
N ALA A 51 2.97 15.24 23.57
CA ALA A 51 3.10 16.34 22.63
C ALA A 51 1.74 16.89 22.16
N GLY A 52 0.66 16.13 22.33
CA GLY A 52 -0.71 16.51 22.01
C GLY A 52 -1.30 15.81 20.78
N LEU A 53 -0.69 14.72 20.29
CA LEU A 53 -1.28 13.94 19.20
C LEU A 53 -2.49 13.16 19.68
N THR A 54 -3.54 13.16 18.84
CA THR A 54 -4.71 12.30 19.03
C THR A 54 -4.39 10.85 18.67
N ASP A 55 -5.10 9.88 19.26
CA ASP A 55 -4.95 8.46 18.89
C ASP A 55 -5.22 8.25 17.39
N ALA A 56 -6.17 8.99 16.81
CA ALA A 56 -6.43 8.96 15.36
C ALA A 56 -5.20 9.38 14.55
N ALA A 57 -4.43 10.39 15.00
CA ALA A 57 -3.19 10.80 14.34
C ALA A 57 -2.10 9.72 14.49
N LEU A 58 -2.01 9.07 15.65
CA LEU A 58 -1.08 7.98 15.89
C LEU A 58 -1.41 6.74 15.04
N GLU A 59 -2.69 6.39 14.87
CA GLU A 59 -3.12 5.32 13.96
C GLU A 59 -2.69 5.61 12.52
N ARG A 60 -2.79 6.87 12.06
CA ARG A 60 -2.30 7.25 10.72
C ARG A 60 -0.79 7.13 10.57
N LEU A 61 -0.04 7.46 11.62
CA LEU A 61 1.42 7.25 11.64
C LEU A 61 1.77 5.76 11.63
N ALA A 62 0.99 4.93 12.33
CA ALA A 62 1.18 3.48 12.36
C ALA A 62 0.86 2.84 11.00
N ASP A 63 -0.29 3.18 10.40
CA ASP A 63 -0.65 2.80 9.04
C ASP A 63 0.47 3.19 8.04
N ALA A 64 1.12 4.34 8.23
CA ALA A 64 2.22 4.82 7.40
C ALA A 64 3.63 4.26 7.74
N ASP A 65 3.72 3.26 8.62
CA ASP A 65 5.00 2.64 9.04
C ASP A 65 6.00 3.64 9.65
N ALA A 66 5.50 4.70 10.31
CA ALA A 66 6.33 5.80 10.81
C ALA A 66 7.01 5.51 12.17
N PHE A 67 6.76 4.34 12.77
CA PHE A 67 7.25 3.97 14.10
C PHE A 67 8.49 3.08 14.12
N ARG A 68 9.09 2.79 12.97
CA ARG A 68 10.29 1.94 12.88
C ARG A 68 11.48 2.47 13.70
N SER A 69 11.54 3.78 13.93
CA SER A 69 12.55 4.39 14.83
C SER A 69 12.36 4.07 16.32
N LEU A 70 11.14 3.68 16.72
CA LEU A 70 10.82 3.17 18.06
C LEU A 70 10.97 1.64 18.16
N GLY A 71 11.41 0.98 17.08
CA GLY A 71 11.48 -0.48 17.02
C GLY A 71 10.14 -1.19 16.81
N LEU A 72 9.05 -0.43 16.59
CA LEU A 72 7.73 -0.99 16.37
C LEU A 72 7.49 -1.21 14.87
N ASP A 73 7.08 -2.41 14.49
CA ASP A 73 6.43 -2.63 13.21
C ASP A 73 5.03 -2.02 13.17
N ARG A 74 4.42 -1.98 11.99
CA ARG A 74 3.08 -1.41 11.80
C ARG A 74 2.01 -2.04 12.71
N ARG A 75 1.97 -3.37 12.81
CA ARG A 75 0.93 -4.09 13.56
C ARG A 75 1.14 -3.93 15.06
N GLN A 76 2.39 -3.97 15.50
CA GLN A 76 2.79 -3.62 16.87
C GLN A 76 2.43 -2.18 17.19
N ALA A 77 2.74 -1.22 16.32
CA ALA A 77 2.40 0.18 16.55
C ALA A 77 0.88 0.40 16.61
N LEU A 78 0.09 -0.22 15.74
CA LEU A 78 -1.38 -0.16 15.83
C LEU A 78 -1.91 -0.77 17.13
N TRP A 79 -1.33 -1.89 17.55
CA TRP A 79 -1.66 -2.52 18.84
C TRP A 79 -1.37 -1.57 20.00
N GLU A 80 -0.15 -1.01 20.07
CA GLU A 80 0.28 -0.08 21.12
C GLU A 80 -0.51 1.24 21.14
N VAL A 81 -0.99 1.68 19.98
CA VAL A 81 -1.90 2.85 19.90
C VAL A 81 -3.29 2.49 20.44
N SER A 82 -3.75 1.26 20.18
CA SER A 82 -5.05 0.78 20.63
C SER A 82 -5.11 0.44 22.12
N THR A 83 -3.98 0.00 22.70
CA THR A 83 -3.82 -0.15 24.14
C THR A 83 -3.80 1.26 24.74
N LYS A 84 -4.96 1.70 25.23
CA LYS A 84 -5.12 2.98 25.93
C LYS A 84 -4.51 2.92 27.33
N ASP A 85 -3.37 2.27 27.48
CA ASP A 85 -2.62 2.13 28.73
C ASP A 85 -1.94 3.46 29.05
N ARG A 86 -2.80 4.43 29.38
CA ARG A 86 -2.42 5.65 30.04
C ARG A 86 -2.81 5.50 31.50
N PRO A 87 -1.85 5.34 32.40
CA PRO A 87 -2.16 5.52 33.80
C PRO A 87 -2.58 6.99 34.02
N GLN A 88 -3.81 7.19 34.52
CA GLN A 88 -4.40 8.51 34.74
C GLN A 88 -4.41 8.86 36.23
N ALA A 89 -4.41 10.17 36.53
CA ALA A 89 -4.53 10.72 37.87
C ALA A 89 -3.49 10.13 38.85
N LEU A 90 -3.92 9.32 39.83
CA LEU A 90 -3.04 8.75 40.86
C LEU A 90 -1.91 7.87 40.31
N PHE A 91 -2.04 7.39 39.08
CA PHE A 91 -1.04 6.56 38.43
C PHE A 91 -0.15 7.34 37.44
N GLU A 92 -0.33 8.65 37.27
CA GLU A 92 0.55 9.46 36.42
C GLU A 92 2.02 9.27 36.85
N GLY A 93 2.88 8.94 35.88
CA GLY A 93 4.29 8.60 36.13
C GLY A 93 4.57 7.15 36.56
N HIS A 94 3.55 6.32 36.77
CA HIS A 94 3.71 4.89 37.04
C HIS A 94 3.56 4.10 35.74
N THR A 95 4.28 2.97 35.64
CA THR A 95 4.09 2.04 34.52
C THR A 95 2.85 1.20 34.83
N ALA A 96 1.93 1.04 33.86
CA ALA A 96 0.73 0.22 34.06
C ALA A 96 1.12 -1.22 34.47
N PRO A 97 0.39 -1.89 35.38
CA PRO A 97 0.68 -3.26 35.78
C PRO A 97 0.73 -4.23 34.60
N ASP A 98 -0.10 -3.96 33.59
CA ASP A 98 -0.21 -4.76 32.36
C ASP A 98 0.90 -4.47 31.33
N ALA A 99 1.80 -3.49 31.58
CA ALA A 99 3.01 -3.30 30.78
C ALA A 99 4.04 -4.42 31.00
N LEU A 100 3.85 -5.25 32.04
CA LEU A 100 4.52 -6.54 32.24
C LEU A 100 3.76 -7.71 31.59
N GLY A 101 2.68 -7.42 30.85
CA GLY A 101 1.88 -8.40 30.12
C GLY A 101 2.72 -9.11 29.07
N GLU A 102 2.49 -10.42 28.93
CA GLU A 102 3.16 -11.29 27.97
C GLU A 102 3.28 -10.60 26.61
N ALA A 103 4.49 -10.63 26.03
CA ALA A 103 4.74 -10.09 24.70
C ALA A 103 3.76 -10.73 23.70
N VAL A 104 2.74 -9.98 23.31
CA VAL A 104 1.70 -10.46 22.40
C VAL A 104 2.36 -10.79 21.07
N GLN A 105 2.41 -12.07 20.74
CA GLN A 105 2.91 -12.52 19.44
C GLN A 105 1.87 -12.24 18.38
N LEU A 106 1.96 -11.06 17.78
CA LEU A 106 1.16 -10.71 16.62
C LEU A 106 1.68 -11.48 15.40
N PRO A 107 0.80 -12.00 14.52
CA PRO A 107 1.26 -12.61 13.28
C PRO A 107 2.13 -11.61 12.50
N LEU A 108 3.15 -12.09 11.81
CA LEU A 108 3.95 -11.23 10.93
C LEU A 108 3.12 -10.85 9.70
N LEU A 109 3.35 -9.64 9.19
CA LEU A 109 2.82 -9.22 7.89
C LEU A 109 3.71 -9.78 6.79
N LEU A 110 3.10 -10.32 5.75
CA LEU A 110 3.82 -10.69 4.53
C LEU A 110 4.38 -9.43 3.86
N GLU A 111 5.46 -9.58 3.09
CA GLU A 111 6.07 -8.44 2.41
C GLU A 111 5.12 -7.77 1.41
N SER A 112 4.31 -8.56 0.69
CA SER A 112 3.27 -8.05 -0.21
C SER A 112 2.20 -7.26 0.54
N GLU A 113 1.82 -7.69 1.74
CA GLU A 113 0.85 -6.99 2.59
C GLU A 113 1.43 -5.66 3.08
N HIS A 114 2.69 -5.63 3.49
CA HIS A 114 3.39 -4.40 3.83
C HIS A 114 3.36 -3.39 2.68
N VAL A 115 3.68 -3.83 1.47
CA VAL A 115 3.70 -2.98 0.27
C VAL A 115 2.30 -2.46 -0.05
N VAL A 116 1.27 -3.31 -0.02
CA VAL A 116 -0.12 -2.87 -0.26
C VAL A 116 -0.54 -1.82 0.76
N GLN A 117 -0.20 -2.01 2.03
CA GLN A 117 -0.49 -1.05 3.10
C GLN A 117 0.30 0.26 2.96
N ASP A 118 1.56 0.22 2.53
CA ASP A 118 2.35 1.42 2.24
C ASP A 118 1.67 2.25 1.14
N TYR A 119 1.24 1.63 0.03
CA TYR A 119 0.52 2.32 -1.03
C TYR A 119 -0.84 2.88 -0.57
N ASN A 120 -1.51 2.21 0.37
CA ASN A 120 -2.73 2.75 0.98
C ASN A 120 -2.48 3.97 1.84
N ALA A 121 -1.40 3.95 2.61
CA ALA A 121 -1.08 5.01 3.56
C ALA A 121 -0.41 6.21 2.89
N GLN A 122 0.43 5.99 1.87
CA GLN A 122 1.31 7.02 1.31
C GLN A 122 1.29 7.12 -0.23
N GLY A 123 0.68 6.16 -0.91
CA GLY A 123 0.65 6.10 -2.38
C GLY A 123 1.92 5.53 -3.02
N LEU A 124 2.89 5.09 -2.23
CA LEU A 124 4.14 4.45 -2.67
C LEU A 124 4.64 3.47 -1.60
N SER A 125 5.62 2.64 -1.93
CA SER A 125 6.38 1.86 -0.95
C SER A 125 7.89 2.03 -1.19
N LEU A 126 8.66 2.06 -0.11
CA LEU A 126 10.12 2.01 -0.16
C LEU A 126 10.67 0.58 -0.15
N LYS A 127 9.80 -0.43 -0.01
CA LYS A 127 10.18 -1.84 0.12
C LYS A 127 10.23 -2.51 -1.25
N ALA A 128 9.11 -2.51 -1.96
CA ALA A 128 9.00 -3.03 -3.32
C ALA A 128 7.80 -2.44 -4.05
N HIS A 129 7.76 -2.60 -5.38
CA HIS A 129 6.62 -2.26 -6.20
C HIS A 129 5.59 -3.42 -6.23
N PRO A 130 4.26 -3.19 -6.24
CA PRO A 130 3.26 -4.27 -6.17
C PRO A 130 3.38 -5.31 -7.29
N LEU A 131 3.80 -4.89 -8.48
CA LEU A 131 3.99 -5.80 -9.62
C LEU A 131 5.18 -6.75 -9.45
N HIS A 132 6.12 -6.45 -8.56
CA HIS A 132 7.21 -7.37 -8.22
C HIS A 132 6.65 -8.73 -7.79
N PHE A 133 5.62 -8.74 -6.94
CA PHE A 133 4.96 -9.96 -6.47
C PHE A 133 4.05 -10.62 -7.52
N LEU A 134 3.63 -9.86 -8.54
CA LEU A 134 2.80 -10.36 -9.64
C LEU A 134 3.64 -10.82 -10.85
N ARG A 135 4.95 -10.58 -10.82
CA ARG A 135 5.87 -10.84 -11.93
C ARG A 135 5.76 -12.25 -12.50
N PRO A 136 5.71 -13.33 -11.69
CA PRO A 136 5.54 -14.69 -12.23
C PRO A 136 4.21 -14.92 -12.96
N GLU A 137 3.13 -14.26 -12.55
CA GLU A 137 1.84 -14.33 -13.25
C GLU A 137 1.88 -13.53 -14.56
N LEU A 138 2.50 -12.35 -14.54
CA LEU A 138 2.64 -11.47 -15.69
C LEU A 138 3.55 -12.06 -16.78
N ASP A 139 4.65 -12.74 -16.38
CA ASP A 139 5.56 -13.43 -17.29
C ASP A 139 4.87 -14.58 -18.03
N ARG A 140 4.05 -15.38 -17.32
CA ARG A 140 3.21 -16.40 -17.95
C ARG A 140 2.21 -15.81 -18.95
N GLY A 141 1.79 -14.56 -18.71
CA GLY A 141 0.95 -13.80 -19.62
C GLY A 141 1.69 -13.13 -20.78
N LEU A 142 3.02 -13.31 -20.90
CA LEU A 142 3.91 -12.64 -21.86
C LEU A 142 3.91 -11.12 -21.74
N CYS A 143 3.71 -10.59 -20.52
CA CYS A 143 3.80 -9.16 -20.29
C CYS A 143 5.27 -8.74 -20.20
N VAL A 144 5.71 -7.82 -21.06
CA VAL A 144 7.07 -7.27 -20.99
C VAL A 144 7.18 -6.25 -19.85
N ARG A 145 8.39 -6.08 -19.31
CA ARG A 145 8.66 -5.03 -18.31
C ARG A 145 8.84 -3.68 -19.01
N ALA A 146 8.58 -2.59 -18.29
CA ALA A 146 8.70 -1.23 -18.82
C ALA A 146 10.12 -0.96 -19.35
N ILE A 147 11.16 -1.42 -18.64
CA ILE A 147 12.55 -1.25 -19.07
C ILE A 147 12.88 -1.98 -20.39
N ASP A 148 12.24 -3.11 -20.65
CA ASP A 148 12.49 -3.92 -21.85
C ASP A 148 11.97 -3.20 -23.11
N LEU A 149 10.99 -2.29 -22.99
CA LEU A 149 10.48 -1.49 -24.11
C LEU A 149 11.56 -0.58 -24.73
N LEU A 150 12.65 -0.29 -24.01
CA LEU A 150 13.76 0.51 -24.52
C LEU A 150 14.58 -0.23 -25.58
N THR A 151 14.50 -1.56 -25.65
CA THR A 151 15.27 -2.38 -26.60
C THR A 151 14.39 -3.04 -27.66
N ILE A 152 13.08 -3.14 -27.43
CA ILE A 152 12.14 -3.76 -28.37
C ILE A 152 12.00 -2.91 -29.65
N PRO A 153 12.09 -3.51 -30.86
CA PRO A 153 11.99 -2.79 -32.12
C PRO A 153 10.62 -2.12 -32.34
N HIS A 154 10.63 -1.02 -33.10
CA HIS A 154 9.42 -0.36 -33.58
C HIS A 154 8.51 -1.33 -34.35
N GLY A 155 7.20 -1.24 -34.16
CA GLY A 155 6.21 -2.09 -34.82
C GLY A 155 6.00 -3.45 -34.16
N THR A 156 6.77 -3.79 -33.12
CA THR A 156 6.65 -5.08 -32.43
C THR A 156 5.37 -5.13 -31.59
N PRO A 157 4.54 -6.19 -31.69
CA PRO A 157 3.41 -6.39 -30.80
C PRO A 157 3.90 -6.75 -29.39
N VAL A 158 3.34 -6.10 -28.38
CA VAL A 158 3.71 -6.31 -26.97
C VAL A 158 2.48 -6.33 -26.09
N ARG A 159 2.59 -7.03 -24.96
CA ARG A 159 1.68 -6.90 -23.84
C ARG A 159 2.41 -6.20 -22.70
N VAL A 160 1.79 -5.19 -22.11
CA VAL A 160 2.32 -4.46 -20.95
C VAL A 160 1.30 -4.46 -19.83
N ALA A 161 1.78 -4.43 -18.60
CA ALA A 161 0.95 -4.33 -17.40
C ALA A 161 1.61 -3.39 -16.41
N GLY A 162 0.81 -2.56 -15.73
CA GLY A 162 1.33 -1.59 -14.77
C GLY A 162 0.25 -0.89 -13.97
N LEU A 163 0.66 -0.33 -12.84
CA LEU A 163 -0.19 0.57 -12.05
C LEU A 163 -0.45 1.82 -12.86
N VAL A 164 -1.70 2.26 -12.91
CA VAL A 164 -2.04 3.48 -13.65
C VAL A 164 -1.67 4.71 -12.81
N LEU A 165 -0.64 5.43 -13.27
CA LEU A 165 -0.18 6.66 -12.64
C LEU A 165 -0.99 7.88 -13.08
N VAL A 166 -1.19 8.00 -14.39
CA VAL A 166 -1.76 9.19 -15.00
C VAL A 166 -2.67 8.79 -16.16
N ARG A 167 -3.79 9.49 -16.29
CA ARG A 167 -4.66 9.51 -17.47
C ARG A 167 -4.84 10.94 -17.93
N GLN A 168 -4.62 11.20 -19.21
CA GLN A 168 -4.80 12.51 -19.80
C GLN A 168 -5.60 12.40 -21.09
N ARG A 169 -6.52 13.35 -21.27
CA ARG A 169 -7.26 13.57 -22.52
C ARG A 169 -7.11 15.04 -22.89
N PRO A 170 -6.00 15.45 -23.53
CA PRO A 170 -5.82 16.81 -23.97
C PRO A 170 -6.94 17.21 -24.94
N GLY A 171 -7.53 18.39 -24.77
CA GLY A 171 -8.62 18.88 -25.63
C GLY A 171 -8.23 18.99 -27.11
N THR A 172 -6.93 19.17 -27.39
CA THR A 172 -6.36 19.33 -28.74
C THR A 172 -6.08 18.01 -29.46
N ALA A 173 -6.10 16.87 -28.77
CA ALA A 173 -5.63 15.59 -29.30
C ALA A 173 -6.70 14.78 -30.04
N LYS A 174 -7.73 15.42 -30.60
CA LYS A 174 -8.84 14.77 -31.35
C LYS A 174 -9.45 13.55 -30.63
N GLY A 175 -9.50 13.58 -29.31
CA GLY A 175 -10.05 12.48 -28.49
C GLY A 175 -9.08 11.33 -28.17
N VAL A 176 -7.79 11.43 -28.52
CA VAL A 176 -6.76 10.49 -28.08
C VAL A 176 -6.50 10.65 -26.58
N TRP A 177 -6.32 9.52 -25.91
CA TRP A 177 -5.95 9.47 -24.50
C TRP A 177 -4.50 9.02 -24.35
N PHE A 178 -3.83 9.59 -23.36
CA PHE A 178 -2.51 9.17 -22.91
C PHE A 178 -2.63 8.58 -21.52
N MET A 179 -2.01 7.43 -21.31
CA MET A 179 -1.92 6.81 -19.98
C MET A 179 -0.48 6.45 -19.68
N THR A 180 -0.04 6.67 -18.45
CA THR A 180 1.28 6.21 -17.99
C THR A 180 1.06 5.07 -17.01
N LEU A 181 1.67 3.92 -17.31
CA LEU A 181 1.72 2.79 -16.40
C LEU A 181 3.09 2.71 -15.72
N GLU A 182 3.13 2.16 -14.51
CA GLU A 182 4.35 1.89 -13.76
C GLU A 182 4.45 0.41 -13.39
N ASP A 183 5.64 -0.15 -13.54
CA ASP A 183 6.05 -1.43 -12.97
C ASP A 183 7.32 -1.28 -12.12
N GLU A 184 7.82 -2.40 -11.57
CA GLU A 184 9.02 -2.41 -10.73
C GLU A 184 10.30 -1.95 -11.44
N THR A 185 10.28 -1.79 -12.76
CA THR A 185 11.42 -1.40 -13.59
C THR A 185 11.32 0.01 -14.16
N GLY A 186 10.17 0.67 -14.03
CA GLY A 186 9.96 2.04 -14.47
C GLY A 186 8.58 2.26 -15.08
N THR A 187 8.49 3.25 -15.97
CA THR A 187 7.21 3.68 -16.56
C THR A 187 7.11 3.34 -18.04
N CYS A 188 5.90 3.02 -18.51
CA CYS A 188 5.59 2.91 -19.92
C CYS A 188 4.41 3.82 -20.31
N ASN A 189 4.51 4.46 -21.47
CA ASN A 189 3.51 5.39 -21.96
C ASN A 189 2.60 4.71 -23.00
N LEU A 190 1.31 4.79 -22.79
CA LEU A 190 0.28 4.26 -23.66
C LEU A 190 -0.41 5.38 -24.44
N VAL A 191 -0.71 5.11 -25.70
CA VAL A 191 -1.56 5.95 -26.54
C VAL A 191 -2.82 5.15 -26.89
N LEU A 192 -3.98 5.70 -26.57
CA LEU A 192 -5.27 5.07 -26.79
C LEU A 192 -6.09 5.94 -27.74
N PHE A 193 -6.33 5.42 -28.94
CA PHE A 193 -7.16 6.09 -29.94
C PHE A 193 -8.66 6.04 -29.56
N PRO A 194 -9.48 6.99 -30.04
CA PRO A 194 -10.89 7.11 -29.68
C PRO A 194 -11.69 5.80 -29.78
N GLN A 195 -11.46 4.99 -30.82
CA GLN A 195 -12.16 3.72 -31.02
C GLN A 195 -11.86 2.71 -29.90
N VAL A 196 -10.61 2.65 -29.45
CA VAL A 196 -10.16 1.79 -28.35
C VAL A 196 -10.73 2.30 -27.03
N VAL A 197 -10.70 3.62 -26.83
CA VAL A 197 -11.27 4.24 -25.63
C VAL A 197 -12.76 3.97 -25.52
N GLU A 198 -13.53 4.14 -26.60
CA GLU A 198 -14.97 3.90 -26.58
C GLU A 198 -15.29 2.44 -26.25
N THR A 199 -14.55 1.50 -26.85
CA THR A 199 -14.71 0.06 -26.62
C THR A 199 -14.38 -0.35 -25.17
N TYR A 200 -13.31 0.21 -24.60
CA TYR A 200 -12.78 -0.21 -23.29
C TYR A 200 -12.97 0.82 -22.18
N LYS A 201 -13.85 1.82 -22.37
CA LYS A 201 -14.01 3.00 -21.51
C LYS A 201 -14.12 2.67 -20.03
N ARG A 202 -15.01 1.74 -19.66
CA ARG A 202 -15.20 1.31 -18.26
C ARG A 202 -13.93 0.73 -17.65
N ARG A 203 -13.18 -0.05 -18.43
CA ARG A 203 -11.91 -0.67 -17.98
C ARG A 203 -10.81 0.37 -17.85
N ILE A 204 -10.71 1.29 -18.81
CA ILE A 204 -9.70 2.35 -18.83
C ILE A 204 -9.87 3.28 -17.62
N VAL A 205 -11.10 3.74 -17.34
CA VAL A 205 -11.38 4.71 -16.28
C VAL A 205 -11.27 4.08 -14.89
N GLY A 206 -11.75 2.84 -14.69
CA GLY A 206 -11.79 2.22 -13.36
C GLY A 206 -10.52 1.47 -12.94
N ALA A 207 -9.65 1.09 -13.89
CA ALA A 207 -8.52 0.21 -13.59
C ALA A 207 -7.44 0.86 -12.73
N ARG A 208 -7.00 0.19 -11.69
CA ARG A 208 -5.84 0.60 -10.89
C ARG A 208 -4.57 -0.10 -11.36
N LEU A 209 -4.73 -1.34 -11.79
CA LEU A 209 -3.77 -2.07 -12.62
C LEU A 209 -4.38 -2.24 -14.00
N PHE A 210 -3.68 -1.80 -15.05
CA PHE A 210 -4.14 -1.95 -16.42
C PHE A 210 -3.22 -2.89 -17.19
N VAL A 211 -3.80 -3.80 -17.97
CA VAL A 211 -3.08 -4.67 -18.89
C VAL A 211 -3.48 -4.28 -20.31
N ALA A 212 -2.50 -4.06 -21.18
CA ALA A 212 -2.71 -3.59 -22.54
C ALA A 212 -1.95 -4.45 -23.54
N ASP A 213 -2.64 -4.87 -24.60
CA ASP A 213 -2.01 -5.37 -25.81
C ASP A 213 -1.88 -4.21 -26.78
N GLY A 214 -0.70 -4.03 -27.36
CA GLY A 214 -0.43 -2.94 -28.26
C GLY A 214 0.76 -3.18 -29.16
N THR A 215 1.25 -2.10 -29.74
CA THR A 215 2.40 -2.13 -30.64
C THR A 215 3.36 -1.01 -30.28
N VAL A 216 4.65 -1.32 -30.22
CA VAL A 216 5.69 -0.36 -29.86
C VAL A 216 5.82 0.70 -30.96
N GLN A 217 5.63 1.97 -30.59
CA GLN A 217 5.91 3.14 -31.40
C GLN A 217 7.12 3.87 -30.82
N ARG A 218 8.10 4.19 -31.66
CA ARG A 218 9.32 4.87 -31.25
C ARG A 218 9.50 6.13 -32.05
N GLU A 219 9.67 7.25 -31.34
CA GLU A 219 9.97 8.56 -31.90
C GLU A 219 11.24 9.08 -31.23
N GLY A 220 12.39 8.84 -31.87
CA GLY A 220 13.70 9.08 -31.28
C GLY A 220 13.91 8.23 -30.02
N ILE A 221 14.07 8.89 -28.87
CA ILE A 221 14.25 8.25 -27.56
C ILE A 221 12.94 7.91 -26.85
N VAL A 222 11.82 8.45 -27.32
CA VAL A 222 10.52 8.29 -26.68
C VAL A 222 9.86 7.01 -27.18
N VAL A 223 9.44 6.16 -26.25
CA VAL A 223 8.75 4.91 -26.54
C VAL A 223 7.31 4.99 -26.06
N HIS A 224 6.39 4.71 -26.96
CA HIS A 224 4.96 4.59 -26.71
C HIS A 224 4.48 3.18 -27.07
N VAL A 225 3.41 2.73 -26.41
CA VAL A 225 2.66 1.54 -26.83
C VAL A 225 1.30 2.00 -27.34
N ILE A 226 1.07 1.79 -28.64
CA ILE A 226 -0.23 2.04 -29.26
C ILE A 226 -1.16 0.90 -28.88
N VAL A 227 -2.13 1.21 -28.02
CA VAL A 227 -3.02 0.20 -27.44
C VAL A 227 -4.02 -0.28 -28.49
N LYS A 228 -4.17 -1.60 -28.60
CA LYS A 228 -5.17 -2.28 -29.42
C LYS A 228 -6.27 -2.89 -28.57
N LYS A 229 -5.92 -3.46 -27.41
CA LYS A 229 -6.86 -4.07 -26.45
C LYS A 229 -6.45 -3.77 -25.02
N GLY A 230 -7.42 -3.70 -24.12
CA GLY A 230 -7.17 -3.38 -22.70
C GLY A 230 -8.06 -4.14 -21.73
N TRP A 231 -7.50 -4.46 -20.57
CA TRP A 231 -8.18 -5.15 -19.47
C TRP A 231 -7.89 -4.49 -18.13
N ASP A 232 -8.89 -4.55 -17.25
CA ASP A 232 -8.72 -4.19 -15.85
C ASP A 232 -8.09 -5.36 -15.09
N GLY A 233 -6.82 -5.19 -14.70
CA GLY A 233 -6.05 -6.16 -13.93
C GLY A 233 -6.19 -5.99 -12.42
N SER A 234 -7.00 -5.04 -11.93
CA SER A 234 -7.03 -4.66 -10.50
C SER A 234 -7.37 -5.81 -9.55
N ARG A 235 -8.00 -6.87 -10.04
CA ARG A 235 -8.23 -8.11 -9.26
C ARG A 235 -6.93 -8.80 -8.84
N LEU A 236 -5.86 -8.68 -9.61
CA LEU A 236 -4.55 -9.24 -9.26
C LEU A 236 -3.96 -8.57 -8.01
N LEU A 237 -4.19 -7.26 -7.84
CA LEU A 237 -3.75 -6.54 -6.64
C LEU A 237 -4.44 -7.05 -5.37
N LYS A 238 -5.67 -7.55 -5.47
CA LYS A 238 -6.41 -8.11 -4.31
C LYS A 238 -5.75 -9.36 -3.75
N LYS A 239 -5.07 -10.14 -4.60
CA LYS A 239 -4.33 -11.34 -4.16
C LYS A 239 -3.15 -11.01 -3.25
N LEU A 240 -2.59 -9.80 -3.38
CA LEU A 240 -1.42 -9.37 -2.59
C LEU A 240 -1.76 -9.04 -1.14
N ALA A 241 -3.04 -8.76 -0.86
CA ALA A 241 -3.55 -8.33 0.44
C ALA A 241 -4.13 -9.49 1.28
N SER A 242 -4.15 -10.71 0.75
CA SER A 242 -4.62 -11.89 1.46
C SER A 242 -3.45 -12.86 1.63
N PRO A 243 -3.21 -13.41 2.83
CA PRO A 243 -2.30 -14.54 2.95
C PRO A 243 -2.84 -15.68 2.08
N PRO A 244 -1.97 -16.49 1.45
CA PRO A 244 -2.42 -17.70 0.79
C PRO A 244 -3.19 -18.51 1.83
N GLY A 245 -4.50 -18.71 1.60
CA GLY A 245 -5.32 -19.53 2.46
C GLY A 245 -4.71 -20.93 2.57
N PRO A 246 -4.97 -21.67 3.66
CA PRO A 246 -4.52 -23.05 3.74
C PRO A 246 -5.00 -23.78 2.48
N LEU A 247 -4.05 -24.42 1.79
CA LEU A 247 -4.32 -25.33 0.67
C LEU A 247 -5.52 -26.19 1.05
N SER A 248 -6.63 -26.05 0.33
CA SER A 248 -7.81 -26.87 0.54
C SER A 248 -7.39 -28.33 0.35
N LYS A 249 -7.20 -29.06 1.47
CA LYS A 249 -7.15 -30.51 1.43
C LYS A 249 -8.45 -30.99 0.78
N GLY A 250 -8.29 -31.97 -0.10
CA GLY A 250 -9.32 -32.46 -1.00
C GLY A 250 -10.61 -32.87 -0.30
N ALA A 251 -11.67 -32.87 -1.11
CA ALA A 251 -12.98 -33.38 -0.78
C ALA A 251 -12.93 -34.77 -0.15
N GLY A 252 -13.77 -34.98 0.88
CA GLY A 252 -14.12 -36.29 1.41
C GLY A 252 -13.97 -36.41 2.92
N GLU A 253 -14.98 -35.97 3.67
CA GLU A 253 -15.65 -36.77 4.72
C GLU A 253 -16.75 -35.91 5.37
N GLU A 254 -17.98 -36.43 5.36
CA GLU A 254 -19.14 -35.86 6.02
C GLU A 254 -19.00 -35.94 7.56
N PRO A 255 -19.52 -34.97 8.33
CA PRO A 255 -19.52 -35.06 9.79
C PRO A 255 -20.77 -35.80 10.28
N THR A 256 -20.58 -36.83 11.11
CA THR A 256 -21.65 -37.39 11.96
C THR A 256 -21.94 -36.46 13.15
N PRO A 257 -23.20 -36.36 13.62
CA PRO A 257 -23.55 -35.47 14.71
C PRO A 257 -23.53 -36.21 16.06
N GLU A 258 -22.93 -35.62 17.09
CA GLU A 258 -23.28 -35.96 18.47
C GLU A 258 -23.77 -34.73 19.25
N LEU A 259 -24.93 -34.92 19.85
CA LEU A 259 -25.65 -33.99 20.71
C LEU A 259 -25.01 -33.89 22.10
N GLY A 260 -25.05 -32.68 22.65
CA GLY A 260 -25.53 -32.47 24.02
C GLY A 260 -24.53 -31.85 24.99
N LYS A 261 -24.69 -30.54 25.25
CA LYS A 261 -25.19 -30.04 26.55
C LYS A 261 -25.55 -28.55 26.45
N VAL A 262 -26.72 -28.27 26.99
CA VAL A 262 -27.43 -26.98 26.99
C VAL A 262 -27.17 -26.32 28.34
N SER A 263 -26.82 -25.03 28.39
CA SER A 263 -27.59 -23.97 29.11
C SER A 263 -26.88 -22.61 29.28
N ARG A 264 -27.49 -21.60 28.62
CA ARG A 264 -27.83 -20.20 29.03
C ARG A 264 -26.71 -19.17 29.29
N ALA A 265 -26.53 -18.20 28.37
CA ALA A 265 -27.08 -16.80 28.34
C ALA A 265 -26.24 -15.84 29.22
N ASP A 266 -25.53 -14.84 28.68
CA ASP A 266 -26.09 -13.65 28.04
C ASP A 266 -25.12 -12.99 27.03
N GLU A 267 -25.68 -12.19 26.12
CA GLU A 267 -25.06 -11.72 24.89
C GLU A 267 -24.11 -10.52 25.06
N GLY A 268 -22.99 -10.58 24.33
CA GLY A 268 -22.08 -9.47 24.11
C GLY A 268 -21.27 -9.67 22.83
N LYS A 269 -21.95 -9.83 21.68
CA LYS A 269 -21.30 -9.91 20.37
C LYS A 269 -20.71 -8.54 19.99
N SER A 270 -19.49 -8.28 20.45
CA SER A 270 -18.63 -7.23 19.89
C SER A 270 -17.80 -7.81 18.74
N SER A 271 -18.35 -7.66 17.54
CA SER A 271 -17.65 -7.34 16.28
C SER A 271 -16.11 -7.57 16.26
N MET A 272 -15.68 -8.82 16.08
CA MET A 272 -14.32 -9.16 15.64
C MET A 272 -14.22 -9.43 14.12
N GLU A 273 -15.37 -9.60 13.45
CA GLU A 273 -15.44 -9.87 12.01
C GLU A 273 -15.39 -8.60 11.13
N ASP A 274 -15.72 -7.42 11.66
CA ASP A 274 -15.76 -6.19 10.87
C ASP A 274 -14.38 -5.56 10.59
N GLN A 275 -13.31 -6.02 11.27
CA GLN A 275 -11.95 -5.48 11.08
C GLN A 275 -11.10 -6.23 10.04
N ARG A 276 -11.59 -7.34 9.47
CA ARG A 276 -10.89 -8.11 8.40
C ARG A 276 -11.19 -7.62 6.98
N LYS A 277 -11.56 -6.35 6.80
CA LYS A 277 -11.65 -5.77 5.45
C LYS A 277 -10.25 -5.49 4.94
N ALA A 278 -9.74 -6.36 4.06
CA ALA A 278 -8.53 -6.11 3.27
C ALA A 278 -8.64 -4.72 2.62
N LYS A 279 -7.87 -3.77 3.12
CA LYS A 279 -7.86 -2.37 2.67
C LYS A 279 -7.29 -2.40 1.24
N GLU A 280 -8.16 -2.30 0.24
CA GLU A 280 -7.77 -2.23 -1.15
C GLU A 280 -6.85 -1.03 -1.36
N LEU A 281 -5.86 -1.19 -2.25
CA LEU A 281 -4.89 -0.16 -2.63
C LEU A 281 -5.68 1.19 -2.92
N GLY A 282 -5.18 2.39 -2.56
CA GLY A 282 -5.97 3.64 -2.61
C GLY A 282 -6.38 4.14 -4.02
N LYS A 283 -7.28 5.14 -4.09
CA LYS A 283 -7.75 5.74 -5.37
C LYS A 283 -6.58 6.28 -6.22
N SER A 284 -6.65 6.09 -7.54
CA SER A 284 -5.71 6.70 -8.49
C SER A 284 -5.91 8.23 -8.55
N ARG A 285 -4.84 8.97 -8.84
CA ARG A 285 -4.86 10.44 -8.93
C ARG A 285 -5.34 10.83 -10.33
N ASP A 286 -6.65 10.68 -10.56
CA ASP A 286 -7.26 10.90 -11.87
C ASP A 286 -7.82 12.33 -12.02
N PHE A 287 -7.57 12.94 -13.20
CA PHE A 287 -8.12 14.19 -13.73
C PHE A 287 -7.98 15.44 -12.83
N ARG A 288 -7.01 16.30 -13.17
CA ARG A 288 -7.08 17.74 -12.91
C ARG A 288 -7.51 18.46 -14.18
#